data_AF-A0A352GGG3-F1
#
_entry.id   AF-A0A352GGG3-F1
#
_cell.length_a   1.000
_cell.length_b   1.000
_cell.length_c   1.000
_cell.angle_alpha   90.00
_cell.angle_beta   90.00
_cell.angle_gamma   90.00
#
_symmetry.space_group_name_H-M   'P 1'
#
loop_
_entity.id
_entity.type
_entity.pdbx_description
1 polymer ?
#
loop_
_entity_poly.entity_id
_entity_poly.type
_entity_poly.pdbx_seq_one_letter_code
_entity_poly.pdbx_strand_id
1 'polypeptide(L)' 'MGLVNDMPIAIDASLRRFDQLFAAAGHPHCLFPVSFDELKRLTGGIVSYNIAEAIDPDAVEMPRFQRSRTFMKAE' A
#
# COMPACT_ATOMS: atom_id res chain seq x y z
N MET A 1 -3.35 10.54 -7.98
CA MET A 1 -2.66 11.42 -8.95
C MET A 1 -2.92 10.90 -10.35
N GLY A 2 -3.03 11.79 -11.34
CA GLY A 2 -3.15 11.41 -12.75
C GLY A 2 -4.47 10.75 -13.13
N LEU A 3 -5.53 10.95 -12.36
CA LEU A 3 -6.88 10.53 -12.74
C LEU A 3 -7.43 11.51 -13.78
N VAL A 4 -8.17 10.99 -14.76
CA VAL A 4 -8.79 11.82 -15.82
C VAL A 4 -9.86 12.75 -15.24
N ASN A 5 -10.50 12.33 -14.14
CA ASN A 5 -11.55 13.05 -13.45
C ASN A 5 -11.19 13.19 -11.98
N ASP A 6 -11.60 14.29 -11.36
CA ASP A 6 -11.51 14.45 -9.92
C ASP A 6 -12.48 13.50 -9.22
N MET A 7 -11.93 12.58 -8.44
CA MET A 7 -12.68 11.58 -7.69
C MET A 7 -12.28 11.71 -6.21
N PRO A 8 -13.23 11.62 -5.27
CA PRO A 8 -12.89 11.56 -3.85
C PRO A 8 -12.01 10.34 -3.57
N ILE A 9 -10.92 10.55 -2.84
CA ILE A 9 -9.96 9.51 -2.49
C ILE A 9 -10.08 9.20 -1.01
N ALA A 10 -10.21 7.92 -0.68
CA ALA A 10 -10.11 7.42 0.68
C ALA A 10 -8.79 6.65 0.86
N ILE A 11 -8.14 6.84 2.00
CA ILE A 11 -6.90 6.16 2.37
C ILE A 11 -7.17 5.35 3.63
N ASP A 12 -6.82 4.06 3.61
CA ASP A 12 -6.95 3.20 4.76
C ASP A 12 -5.95 3.58 5.86
N ALA A 13 -6.44 3.83 7.07
CA ALA A 13 -5.62 4.22 8.22
C ALA A 13 -4.58 3.17 8.62
N SER A 14 -4.84 1.88 8.33
CA SER A 14 -3.93 0.78 8.64
C SER A 14 -2.60 0.88 7.88
N LEU A 15 -2.52 1.63 6.77
CA LEU A 15 -1.29 1.84 6.01
C LEU A 15 -0.22 2.60 6.81
N ARG A 16 -0.60 3.32 7.88
CA ARG A 16 0.35 4.02 8.77
C ARG A 16 1.35 3.12 9.47
N ARG A 17 1.11 1.80 9.51
CA ARG A 17 2.02 0.82 10.15
C ARG A 17 3.31 0.58 9.36
N PHE A 18 3.41 1.11 8.14
CA PHE A 18 4.57 0.97 7.28
C PHE A 18 5.30 2.30 7.15
N ASP A 19 6.62 2.26 7.33
CA ASP A 19 7.47 3.45 7.12
C ASP A 19 7.46 3.90 5.65
N GLN A 20 7.33 2.95 4.72
CA GLN A 20 7.31 3.20 3.29
C GLN A 20 6.21 2.38 2.60
N LEU A 21 5.46 3.05 1.72
CA LEU A 21 4.46 2.47 0.83
C LEU A 21 4.97 2.47 -0.61
N PHE A 22 4.39 1.62 -1.46
CA PHE A 22 4.67 1.60 -2.90
C PHE A 22 3.36 1.80 -3.67
N ALA A 23 3.23 2.93 -4.35
CA ALA A 23 2.04 3.27 -5.13
C ALA A 23 2.29 3.08 -6.63
N ALA A 24 1.26 2.70 -7.38
CA ALA A 24 1.35 2.54 -8.83
C ALA A 24 1.47 3.90 -9.54
N ALA A 25 2.41 3.99 -10.49
CA ALA A 25 2.70 5.22 -11.24
C ALA A 25 1.91 5.35 -12.56
N GLY A 26 0.89 4.52 -12.78
CA GLY A 26 0.08 4.54 -14.01
C GLY A 26 0.55 3.58 -15.12
N HIS A 27 1.48 2.67 -14.83
CA HIS A 27 1.91 1.60 -15.73
C HIS A 27 2.04 0.27 -14.96
N PRO A 28 1.71 -0.91 -15.54
CA PRO A 28 1.72 -2.20 -14.82
C PRO A 28 3.05 -2.58 -14.15
N HIS A 29 4.16 -2.05 -14.64
CA HIS A 29 5.51 -2.35 -14.15
C HIS A 29 6.19 -1.18 -13.43
N CYS A 30 5.44 -0.13 -13.07
CA CYS A 30 6.01 1.05 -12.43
C CYS A 30 5.35 1.35 -11.09
N LEU A 31 6.16 1.26 -10.03
CA LEU A 31 5.82 1.65 -8.66
C LEU A 31 6.79 2.74 -8.21
N PHE A 32 6.35 3.60 -7.30
CA PHE A 32 7.23 4.56 -6.64
C PHE A 32 7.08 4.48 -5.12
N PRO A 33 8.18 4.65 -4.37
CA PRO A 33 8.13 4.74 -2.91
C PRO A 33 7.47 6.04 -2.47
N VAL A 34 6.66 5.99 -1.42
CA VAL A 34 5.99 7.15 -0.84
C VAL A 34 5.69 6.90 0.64
N SER A 35 5.87 7.90 1.49
CA SER A 35 5.41 7.80 2.89
C SER A 35 3.89 7.96 2.98
N PHE A 36 3.30 7.55 4.12
CA PHE A 36 1.87 7.74 4.35
C PHE A 36 1.46 9.23 4.26
N ASP A 37 2.25 10.12 4.85
CA ASP A 37 1.95 11.56 4.88
C ASP A 37 2.10 12.20 3.51
N GLU A 38 3.11 11.81 2.73
CA GLU A 38 3.24 12.23 1.33
C GLU A 38 2.08 11.73 0.49
N LEU A 39 1.67 10.46 0.64
CA LEU A 39 0.54 9.90 -0.10
C LEU A 39 -0.74 10.70 0.17
N LYS A 40 -1.01 11.03 1.44
CA LYS A 40 -2.14 11.88 1.84
C LYS A 40 -2.03 13.28 1.22
N ARG A 41 -0.86 13.92 1.31
CA ARG A 41 -0.62 15.25 0.74
C ARG A 41 -0.80 15.28 -0.77
N LEU A 42 -0.28 14.27 -1.46
CA LEU A 42 -0.34 14.14 -2.91
C LEU A 42 -1.78 13.93 -3.37
N THR A 43 -2.54 13.07 -2.70
CA THR A 43 -3.89 12.71 -3.14
C THR A 43 -4.99 13.63 -2.61
N GLY A 44 -4.73 14.41 -1.55
CA GLY A 44 -5.80 15.10 -0.81
C GLY A 44 -6.78 14.14 -0.12
N GLY A 45 -6.41 12.86 0.00
CA GLY A 45 -7.31 11.79 0.43
C GLY A 45 -7.75 11.90 1.89
N ILE A 46 -8.96 11.41 2.15
CA ILE A 46 -9.55 11.33 3.48
C ILE A 46 -9.09 10.02 4.13
N VAL A 47 -8.51 10.11 5.33
CA VAL A 47 -8.11 8.92 6.09
C VAL A 47 -9.35 8.29 6.71
N SER A 48 -9.61 7.02 6.41
CA SER A 48 -10.73 6.26 6.92
C SER A 48 -10.25 5.06 7.74
N TYR A 49 -11.00 4.75 8.80
CA TYR A 49 -10.78 3.61 9.70
C TYR A 49 -11.70 2.43 9.39
N ASN A 50 -12.53 2.53 8.34
CA ASN A 50 -13.58 1.57 8.01
C ASN A 50 -13.46 1.07 6.56
N ILE A 51 -12.25 0.75 6.10
CA ILE A 51 -11.98 0.24 4.75
C ILE A 51 -11.61 -1.24 4.80
N ALA A 52 -10.47 -1.58 5.41
CA ALA A 52 -10.06 -2.97 5.59
C ALA A 52 -10.51 -3.52 6.94
N GLU A 53 -10.90 -4.79 6.94
CA GLU A 53 -11.06 -5.58 8.16
C GLU A 53 -9.67 -6.04 8.65
N ALA A 54 -9.52 -6.15 9.97
CA ALA A 54 -8.31 -6.72 10.53
C ALA A 54 -8.20 -8.20 10.13
N ILE A 55 -7.04 -8.61 9.61
CA ILE A 55 -6.78 -10.03 9.37
C ILE A 55 -6.61 -10.71 10.73
N ASP A 56 -7.47 -11.68 11.01
CA ASP A 56 -7.25 -12.64 12.10
C ASP A 56 -6.13 -13.62 11.67
N PRO A 57 -4.96 -13.58 12.33
CA PRO A 57 -3.83 -14.44 11.98
C PRO A 57 -4.10 -15.92 12.20
N ASP A 58 -5.07 -16.28 13.05
CA ASP A 58 -5.44 -17.67 13.32
C ASP A 58 -6.55 -18.17 12.36
N ALA A 59 -7.29 -17.25 11.72
CA ALA A 59 -8.35 -17.58 10.77
C ALA A 59 -7.87 -17.67 9.31
N VAL A 60 -6.70 -17.10 8.97
CA VAL A 60 -6.18 -17.08 7.60
C VAL A 60 -5.00 -18.04 7.45
N GLU A 61 -5.18 -19.08 6.63
CA GLU A 61 -4.07 -19.95 6.22
C GLU A 61 -3.09 -19.13 5.37
N MET A 62 -1.97 -18.72 5.97
CA MET A 62 -0.94 -17.97 5.26
C MET A 62 -0.20 -18.91 4.30
N PRO A 63 -0.27 -18.69 2.98
CA PRO A 63 0.52 -19.49 2.05
C PRO A 63 1.99 -19.29 2.40
N ARG A 64 2.70 -20.40 2.68
CA ARG A 64 4.13 -20.37 2.97
C ARG A 64 4.86 -19.90 1.70
N PHE A 65 5.13 -18.60 1.61
CA PHE A 65 6.01 -18.07 0.58
C PHE A 65 7.40 -18.64 0.80
N GLN A 66 7.79 -19.61 -0.01
CA GLN A 66 9.13 -20.14 0.00
C GLN A 66 10.05 -19.03 -0.53
N ARG A 67 10.87 -18.45 0.34
CA ARG A 67 11.82 -17.39 -0.04
C ARG A 67 12.67 -17.91 -1.21
N SER A 68 12.48 -17.31 -2.39
CA SER A 68 13.31 -17.63 -3.55
C SER A 68 14.68 -17.01 -3.39
N ARG A 69 15.71 -17.65 -3.98
CA ARG A 69 17.11 -17.20 -3.91
C ARG A 69 17.30 -15.73 -4.32
N THR A 70 16.38 -15.18 -5.13
CA THR A 70 16.35 -13.79 -5.59
C THR A 70 16.24 -12.77 -4.44
N PHE A 71 15.56 -13.12 -3.35
CA PHE A 71 15.38 -12.22 -2.19
C PHE A 71 16.42 -12.45 -1.08
N MET A 72 17.39 -13.34 -1.28
CA MET A 72 18.43 -13.64 -0.28
C MET A 72 19.73 -12.87 -0.49
N LYS A 73 19.84 -12.05 -1.55
CA LYS A 73 21.04 -11.26 -1.83
C LYS A 73 20.83 -9.83 -1.34
N ALA A 74 21.02 -9.62 -0.04
CA ALA A 74 21.41 -8.33 0.50
C ALA A 74 22.95 -8.33 0.52
N GLU A 75 23.54 -7.49 -0.32
CA GLU A 75 24.94 -7.09 -0.22
C GLU A 75 25.02 -5.83 0.65
#